data_AF-A0A382TTX1-F1
#
_entry.id   AF-A0A382TTX1-F1
#
_cell.length_a   1.000
_cell.length_b   1.000
_cell.length_c   1.000
_cell.angle_alpha   90.00
_cell.angle_beta   90.00
_cell.angle_gamma   90.00
#
_symmetry.space_group_name_H-M   'P 1'
#
loop_
_entity.id
_entity.type
_entity.pdbx_description
1 polymer ?
#
loop_
_entity_poly.entity_id
_entity_poly.type
_entity_poly.pdbx_seq_one_letter_code
_entity_poly.pdbx_strand_id
1 'polypeptide(L)'
;MIDSASFIVNVFRVASGSFLGQLFLILSSPIITRIFSPEVFGTFAIYAAVVRLISSISPLRYDMAIIISKKKSDAANVMFVSVILVLLTVFLSFLTIKFVKHLGCRSNLIDILSTYSGIICMGILVSGLLIVFISWETRFSRFENIGIVKAIRPFFTSIIPIIYGLFFN
;
A
#
# COMPACT_ATOMS: atom_id res chain seq x y z
N MET A 1 1.69 32.59 -0.04
CA MET A 1 0.43 32.15 0.59
C MET A 1 -0.27 31.27 -0.42
N ILE A 2 -0.74 30.08 -0.03
CA ILE A 2 -1.56 29.25 -0.92
C ILE A 2 -2.93 29.93 -0.98
N ASP A 3 -3.37 30.37 -2.17
CA ASP A 3 -4.68 30.99 -2.33
C ASP A 3 -5.76 29.99 -1.90
N SER A 4 -6.73 30.44 -1.10
CA SER A 4 -7.81 29.61 -0.55
C SER A 4 -8.59 28.87 -1.64
N ALA A 5 -8.76 29.48 -2.81
CA ALA A 5 -9.34 28.85 -3.99
C ALA A 5 -8.51 27.65 -4.51
N SER A 6 -7.19 27.81 -4.60
CA SER A 6 -6.29 26.72 -5.04
C SER A 6 -6.24 25.57 -4.03
N PHE A 7 -6.35 25.86 -2.74
CA PHE A 7 -6.41 24.86 -1.67
C PHE A 7 -7.68 24.02 -1.76
N ILE A 8 -8.85 24.66 -1.88
CA ILE A 8 -10.14 23.95 -1.99
C ILE A 8 -10.16 23.03 -3.22
N VAL A 9 -9.67 23.52 -4.37
CA VAL A 9 -9.59 22.72 -5.60
C VAL A 9 -8.69 21.49 -5.42
N ASN A 10 -7.52 21.65 -4.78
CA ASN A 10 -6.60 20.55 -4.51
C ASN A 10 -7.20 19.52 -3.53
N VAL A 11 -7.86 19.97 -2.47
CA VAL A 11 -8.57 19.10 -1.52
C VAL A 11 -9.68 18.33 -2.24
N PHE A 12 -10.48 19.02 -3.05
CA PHE A 12 -11.58 18.39 -3.78
C PHE A 12 -11.06 17.35 -4.79
N ARG A 13 -9.95 17.61 -5.48
CA ARG A 13 -9.31 16.66 -6.42
C ARG A 13 -8.81 15.40 -5.73
N VAL A 14 -8.22 15.53 -4.54
CA VAL A 14 -7.75 14.39 -3.74
C VAL A 14 -8.92 13.60 -3.13
N ALA A 15 -9.95 14.31 -2.66
CA ALA A 15 -11.13 13.73 -2.05
C ALA A 15 -11.99 12.97 -3.07
N SER A 16 -12.23 13.56 -4.25
CA SER A 16 -13.03 12.94 -5.32
C SER A 16 -12.38 11.67 -5.85
N GLY A 17 -11.06 11.65 -6.05
CA GLY A 17 -10.34 10.44 -6.44
C GLY A 17 -10.47 9.32 -5.41
N SER A 18 -10.41 9.65 -4.12
CA SER A 18 -10.59 8.67 -3.04
C SER A 18 -12.03 8.15 -2.96
N PHE A 19 -13.00 9.05 -3.11
CA PHE A 19 -14.43 8.73 -3.10
C PHE A 19 -14.81 7.79 -4.26
N LEU A 20 -14.40 8.14 -5.49
CA LEU A 20 -14.67 7.31 -6.67
C LEU A 20 -14.07 5.90 -6.55
N GLY A 21 -12.84 5.80 -6.03
CA GLY A 21 -12.20 4.51 -5.82
C GLY A 21 -12.89 3.64 -4.76
N GLN A 22 -13.35 4.23 -3.65
CA GLN A 22 -14.12 3.51 -2.63
C GLN A 22 -15.51 3.09 -3.13
N LEU A 23 -16.18 3.96 -3.89
CA LEU A 23 -17.47 3.65 -4.50
C LEU A 23 -17.35 2.45 -5.46
N PHE A 24 -16.29 2.40 -6.27
CA PHE A 24 -16.01 1.26 -7.15
C PHE A 24 -15.81 -0.04 -6.37
N LEU A 25 -15.06 0.01 -5.26
CA LEU A 25 -14.85 -1.15 -4.38
C LEU A 25 -16.17 -1.68 -3.80
N ILE A 26 -17.05 -0.79 -3.32
CA ILE A 26 -18.36 -1.15 -2.76
C ILE A 26 -19.25 -1.80 -3.83
N LEU A 27 -19.30 -1.21 -5.03
CA LEU A 27 -20.09 -1.74 -6.15
C LEU A 27 -19.55 -3.07 -6.67
N SER A 28 -18.24 -3.29 -6.57
CA SER A 28 -17.59 -4.55 -6.96
C SER A 28 -17.82 -5.67 -5.94
N SER A 29 -18.02 -5.34 -4.66
CA SER A 29 -18.22 -6.30 -3.56
C SER A 29 -19.25 -7.42 -3.85
N PRO A 30 -20.49 -7.13 -4.31
CA PRO A 30 -21.47 -8.18 -4.61
C PRO A 30 -21.06 -9.13 -5.74
N ILE A 31 -20.23 -8.68 -6.68
CA ILE A 31 -19.71 -9.53 -7.77
C ILE A 31 -18.59 -10.42 -7.23
N ILE A 32 -17.64 -9.85 -6.49
CA ILE A 32 -16.50 -10.57 -5.93
C ILE A 32 -16.97 -11.64 -4.93
N THR A 33 -17.98 -11.32 -4.10
CA THR A 33 -18.57 -12.26 -3.12
C THR A 33 -19.35 -13.42 -3.74
N ARG A 34 -19.76 -13.32 -5.01
CA ARG A 34 -20.34 -14.45 -5.77
C ARG A 34 -19.29 -15.35 -6.42
N ILE A 35 -18.13 -14.81 -6.78
CA ILE A 35 -17.08 -15.53 -7.51
C ILE A 35 -16.12 -16.24 -6.54
N PHE A 36 -15.87 -15.67 -5.36
CA PHE A 36 -14.91 -16.19 -4.39
C PHE A 36 -15.57 -16.79 -3.15
N SER A 37 -15.05 -17.93 -2.69
CA SER A 37 -15.51 -18.54 -1.45
C SER A 37 -15.11 -17.71 -0.21
N PRO A 38 -15.83 -17.84 0.92
CA PRO A 38 -15.52 -17.12 2.15
C PRO A 38 -14.09 -17.36 2.67
N GLU A 39 -13.52 -18.56 2.44
CA GLU A 39 -12.15 -18.88 2.87
C GLU A 39 -11.09 -18.03 2.15
N VAL A 40 -11.29 -17.78 0.85
CA VAL A 40 -10.38 -16.95 0.05
C VAL A 40 -10.43 -15.49 0.50
N PHE A 41 -11.62 -14.98 0.82
CA PHE A 41 -11.78 -13.65 1.40
C PHE A 41 -11.07 -13.51 2.75
N GLY A 42 -11.15 -14.53 3.61
CA GLY A 42 -10.43 -14.55 4.88
C GLY A 42 -8.91 -14.42 4.70
N THR A 43 -8.35 -15.19 3.76
CA THR A 43 -6.91 -15.15 3.45
C THR A 43 -6.49 -13.80 2.85
N PHE A 44 -7.29 -13.24 1.95
CA PHE A 44 -7.05 -11.91 1.39
C PHE A 44 -7.10 -10.80 2.46
N ALA A 45 -8.04 -10.88 3.39
CA ALA A 45 -8.14 -9.92 4.49
C ALA A 45 -6.91 -9.95 5.40
N ILE A 46 -6.40 -11.15 5.72
CA ILE A 46 -5.16 -11.33 6.48
C ILE A 46 -3.97 -10.72 5.72
N TYR A 47 -3.84 -11.06 4.43
CA TYR A 47 -2.81 -10.48 3.56
C TYR A 47 -2.86 -8.95 3.58
N ALA A 48 -4.04 -8.36 3.35
CA ALA A 48 -4.22 -6.92 3.27
C ALA A 48 -3.91 -6.24 4.60
N ALA A 49 -4.30 -6.83 5.73
CA ALA A 49 -4.00 -6.30 7.06
C ALA A 49 -2.49 -6.27 7.33
N VAL A 50 -1.79 -7.39 7.10
CA VAL A 50 -0.34 -7.50 7.32
C VAL A 50 0.42 -6.52 6.42
N VAL A 51 0.11 -6.48 5.13
CA VAL A 51 0.75 -5.56 4.18
C VAL A 51 0.51 -4.11 4.59
N ARG A 52 -0.73 -3.71 4.90
CA ARG A 52 -1.03 -2.32 5.29
C ARG A 52 -0.30 -1.90 6.55
N LEU A 53 -0.29 -2.75 7.57
CA LEU A 53 0.39 -2.49 8.84
C LEU A 53 1.89 -2.30 8.62
N ILE A 54 2.57 -3.30 8.02
CA ILE A 54 4.03 -3.25 7.88
C ILE A 54 4.46 -2.13 6.92
N SER A 55 3.76 -1.97 5.79
CA SER A 55 4.10 -0.94 4.81
C SER A 55 4.01 0.48 5.39
N SER A 56 3.03 0.75 6.26
CA SER A 56 2.87 2.07 6.88
C SER A 56 4.06 2.45 7.77
N ILE A 57 4.78 1.45 8.30
CA ILE A 57 5.92 1.65 9.21
C ILE A 57 7.24 1.45 8.45
N SER A 58 7.20 0.88 7.23
CA SER A 58 8.38 0.53 6.43
C SER A 58 9.37 1.68 6.16
N PRO A 59 8.96 2.93 5.88
CA PRO A 59 9.91 4.03 5.77
C PRO A 59 10.39 4.58 7.13
N LEU A 60 10.00 3.97 8.26
CA LEU A 60 10.31 4.41 9.63
C LEU A 60 10.03 5.91 9.89
N ARG A 61 8.96 6.44 9.28
CA ARG A 61 8.59 7.87 9.31
C ARG A 61 9.59 8.83 8.62
N TYR A 62 10.61 8.33 7.93
CA TYR A 62 11.51 9.18 7.13
C TYR A 62 10.80 9.78 5.91
N ASP A 63 9.64 9.25 5.52
CA ASP A 63 8.75 9.84 4.54
C ASP A 63 8.29 11.26 4.95
N MET A 64 8.09 11.52 6.25
CA MET A 64 7.82 12.87 6.76
C MET A 64 9.06 13.77 6.73
N ALA A 65 10.24 13.20 6.95
CA ALA A 65 11.51 13.93 6.85
C ALA A 65 11.78 14.43 5.42
N ILE A 66 11.28 13.72 4.38
CA ILE A 66 11.30 14.20 2.99
C ILE A 66 10.55 15.52 2.88
N ILE A 67 9.35 15.62 3.47
CA ILE A 67 8.46 16.77 3.31
C ILE A 67 9.04 18.04 3.96
N ILE A 68 9.63 17.93 5.16
CA ILE A 68 10.15 19.09 5.92
C ILE A 68 11.55 19.56 5.49
N SER A 69 12.20 18.84 4.58
CA SER A 69 13.58 19.12 4.16
C SER A 69 13.72 20.45 3.39
N LYS A 70 14.56 21.34 3.93
CA LYS A 70 14.76 22.70 3.37
C LYS A 70 15.44 22.68 1.99
N LYS A 71 16.47 21.85 1.80
CA LYS A 71 17.20 21.74 0.54
C LYS A 71 16.74 20.54 -0.28
N LYS A 72 16.73 20.69 -1.61
CA LYS A 72 16.39 19.61 -2.55
C LYS A 72 17.39 18.44 -2.48
N SER A 73 18.66 18.73 -2.24
CA SER A 73 19.71 17.72 -2.02
C SER A 73 19.41 16.84 -0.81
N ASP A 74 19.02 17.47 0.30
CA ASP A 74 18.76 16.78 1.56
C ASP A 74 17.51 15.92 1.43
N ALA A 75 16.48 16.42 0.75
CA ALA A 75 15.29 15.66 0.40
C ALA A 75 15.62 14.37 -0.37
N ALA A 76 16.51 14.47 -1.37
CA ALA A 76 16.89 13.33 -2.20
C ALA A 76 17.68 12.29 -1.40
N ASN A 77 18.58 12.74 -0.52
CA ASN A 77 19.31 11.85 0.39
C ASN A 77 18.36 11.12 1.36
N VAL A 78 17.39 11.84 1.94
CA VAL A 78 16.38 11.25 2.84
C VAL A 78 15.46 10.29 2.08
N MET A 79 15.10 10.60 0.84
CA MET A 79 14.34 9.69 -0.02
C MET A 79 15.10 8.39 -0.25
N PHE A 80 16.40 8.45 -0.57
CA PHE A 80 17.24 7.27 -0.75
C PHE A 80 17.32 6.43 0.53
N VAL A 81 17.53 7.07 1.67
CA VAL A 81 17.49 6.40 2.99
C VAL A 81 16.13 5.73 3.22
N SER A 82 15.03 6.41 2.91
CA SER A 82 13.68 5.86 3.07
C SER A 82 13.47 4.60 2.21
N VAL A 83 13.97 4.59 0.98
CA VAL A 83 13.92 3.40 0.10
C VAL A 83 14.74 2.25 0.68
N ILE A 84 15.94 2.52 1.21
CA ILE A 84 16.76 1.50 1.88
C ILE A 84 16.03 0.93 3.11
N LEU A 85 15.39 1.77 3.91
CA LEU A 85 14.62 1.33 5.07
C LEU A 85 13.42 0.47 4.67
N VAL A 86 12.74 0.79 3.57
CA VAL A 86 11.70 -0.07 3.01
C VAL A 86 12.28 -1.44 2.59
N LEU A 87 13.42 -1.48 1.91
CA LEU A 87 14.07 -2.74 1.54
C LEU A 87 14.48 -3.57 2.77
N LEU A 88 15.04 -2.91 3.78
CA LEU A 88 15.45 -3.53 5.04
C LEU A 88 14.25 -4.11 5.79
N THR A 89 13.13 -3.38 5.87
CA THR A 89 11.91 -3.84 6.52
C THR A 89 11.25 -4.99 5.78
N VAL A 90 11.31 -5.02 4.44
CA VAL A 90 10.88 -6.17 3.63
C VAL A 90 11.74 -7.39 3.93
N PHE A 91 13.07 -7.23 3.97
CA PHE A 91 14.00 -8.31 4.28
C PHE A 91 13.79 -8.86 5.70
N LEU A 92 13.67 -7.98 6.70
CA LEU A 92 13.36 -8.36 8.08
C LEU A 92 12.02 -9.09 8.17
N SER A 93 10.98 -8.59 7.51
CA SER A 93 9.64 -9.22 7.51
C SER A 93 9.69 -10.63 6.94
N PHE A 94 10.43 -10.84 5.85
CA PHE A 94 10.64 -12.16 5.27
C PHE A 94 11.33 -13.11 6.26
N LEU A 95 12.38 -12.62 6.91
CA LEU A 95 13.14 -13.40 7.89
C LEU A 95 12.29 -13.74 9.12
N THR A 96 11.51 -12.79 9.63
CA THR A 96 10.60 -13.01 10.76
C THR A 96 9.56 -14.09 10.44
N ILE A 97 8.94 -14.07 9.26
CA ILE A 97 7.96 -15.10 8.87
C ILE A 97 8.60 -16.49 8.83
N LYS A 98 9.81 -16.61 8.27
CA LYS A 98 10.54 -17.90 8.22
C LYS A 98 10.99 -18.37 9.60
N PHE A 99 11.45 -17.45 10.44
CA PHE A 99 11.88 -17.74 11.81
C PHE A 99 10.71 -18.23 12.68
N VAL A 100 9.55 -17.57 12.62
CA VAL A 100 8.33 -17.98 13.35
C VAL A 100 7.87 -19.37 12.94
N LYS A 101 7.97 -19.72 11.65
CA LYS A 101 7.69 -21.08 11.19
C LYS A 101 8.69 -22.09 11.77
N HIS A 102 9.97 -21.75 11.79
CA HIS A 102 11.02 -22.62 12.31
C HIS A 102 10.87 -22.90 13.81
N LEU A 103 10.37 -21.92 14.59
CA LEU A 103 10.08 -22.08 16.02
C LEU A 103 8.95 -23.08 16.34
N GLY A 104 8.30 -23.66 15.34
CA GLY A 104 7.29 -24.71 15.53
C GLY A 104 5.94 -24.19 16.04
N CYS A 105 5.70 -22.88 15.99
CA CYS A 105 4.39 -22.30 16.27
C CYS A 105 3.37 -22.78 15.23
N ARG A 106 2.52 -23.74 15.62
CA ARG A 106 1.45 -24.27 14.75
C ARG A 106 0.20 -23.41 14.90
N SER A 107 -0.04 -22.57 13.89
CA SER A 107 -1.34 -21.92 13.72
C SER A 107 -1.67 -21.81 12.24
N ASN A 108 -2.96 -21.86 11.92
CA ASN A 108 -3.44 -21.72 10.54
C ASN A 108 -2.97 -20.39 9.90
N LEU A 109 -2.81 -19.33 10.72
CA LEU A 109 -2.26 -18.05 10.30
C LEU A 109 -0.80 -18.17 9.84
N ILE A 110 0.05 -18.84 10.61
CA ILE A 110 1.48 -18.97 10.29
C ILE A 110 1.68 -19.80 9.01
N ASP A 111 0.84 -20.80 8.77
CA ASP A 111 0.87 -21.59 7.54
C ASP A 111 0.49 -20.75 6.32
N ILE A 112 -0.57 -19.94 6.43
CA ILE A 112 -0.95 -18.98 5.38
C ILE A 112 0.18 -17.98 5.12
N LEU A 113 0.69 -17.32 6.17
CA LEU A 113 1.76 -16.32 6.04
C LEU A 113 3.04 -16.92 5.47
N SER A 114 3.42 -18.13 5.88
CA SER A 114 4.60 -18.81 5.35
C SER A 114 4.43 -19.16 3.88
N THR A 115 3.25 -19.66 3.48
CA THR A 115 2.98 -20.12 2.11
C THR A 115 3.03 -18.93 1.15
N TYR A 116 2.42 -17.81 1.53
CA TYR A 116 2.35 -16.60 0.71
C TYR A 116 3.40 -15.54 1.06
N SER A 117 4.47 -15.92 1.76
CA SER A 117 5.51 -15.00 2.25
C SER A 117 6.09 -14.10 1.15
N GLY A 118 6.37 -14.65 -0.04
CA GLY A 118 6.88 -13.86 -1.17
C GLY A 118 5.90 -12.79 -1.67
N ILE A 119 4.62 -13.13 -1.76
CA ILE A 119 3.56 -12.20 -2.20
C ILE A 119 3.32 -11.11 -1.15
N ILE A 120 3.37 -11.45 0.14
CA ILE A 120 3.30 -10.49 1.25
C ILE A 120 4.48 -9.51 1.17
N CYS A 121 5.71 -10.01 1.04
CA CYS A 121 6.91 -9.17 0.93
C CYS A 121 6.85 -8.24 -0.29
N MET A 122 6.40 -8.73 -1.43
CA MET A 122 6.20 -7.91 -2.62
C MET A 122 5.14 -6.83 -2.39
N GLY A 123 4.03 -7.16 -1.72
CA GLY A 123 2.99 -6.20 -1.34
C GLY A 123 3.52 -5.08 -0.43
N ILE A 124 4.37 -5.45 0.55
CA ILE A 124 5.04 -4.51 1.46
C ILE A 124 5.98 -3.58 0.69
N LEU A 125 6.81 -4.15 -0.19
CA LEU A 125 7.76 -3.40 -1.02
C LEU A 125 7.04 -2.34 -1.86
N VAL A 126 6.04 -2.77 -2.64
CA VAL A 126 5.29 -1.87 -3.54
C VAL A 126 4.57 -0.79 -2.73
N SER A 127 3.90 -1.17 -1.63
CA SER A 127 3.16 -0.22 -0.81
C SER A 127 4.07 0.76 -0.06
N GLY A 128 5.21 0.30 0.45
CA GLY A 128 6.21 1.14 1.12
C GLY A 128 6.86 2.14 0.15
N LEU A 129 7.25 1.69 -1.05
CA LEU A 129 7.78 2.58 -2.09
C LEU A 129 6.76 3.63 -2.51
N LEU A 130 5.49 3.26 -2.66
CA LEU A 130 4.42 4.22 -2.96
C LEU A 130 4.31 5.31 -1.89
N ILE A 131 4.45 4.98 -0.59
CA ILE A 131 4.45 5.97 0.48
C ILE A 131 5.61 6.96 0.29
N VAL A 132 6.82 6.46 0.04
CA VAL A 132 8.00 7.31 -0.18
C VAL A 132 7.83 8.23 -1.39
N PHE A 133 7.34 7.70 -2.52
CA PHE A 133 7.10 8.48 -3.73
C PHE A 133 5.99 9.52 -3.54
N ILE A 134 4.90 9.17 -2.84
CA ILE A 134 3.83 10.13 -2.52
C ILE A 134 4.39 11.26 -1.66
N SER A 135 5.25 10.97 -0.68
CA SER A 135 5.89 12.00 0.15
C SER A 135 6.83 12.91 -0.64
N TRP A 136 7.54 12.35 -1.63
CA TRP A 136 8.33 13.14 -2.59
C TRP A 136 7.44 14.08 -3.43
N GLU A 137 6.38 13.57 -4.06
CA GLU A 137 5.45 14.39 -4.86
C GLU A 137 4.74 15.45 -4.01
N THR A 138 4.42 15.13 -2.75
CA THR A 138 3.81 16.06 -1.79
C THR A 138 4.73 17.24 -1.53
N ARG A 139 6.04 17.01 -1.40
CA ARG A 139 7.05 18.07 -1.22
C ARG A 139 7.05 19.06 -2.39
N PHE A 140 6.91 18.58 -3.63
CA PHE A 140 6.87 19.44 -4.82
C PHE A 140 5.46 20.00 -5.12
N SER A 141 4.49 19.81 -4.22
CA SER A 141 3.10 20.28 -4.38
C SER A 141 2.44 19.78 -5.67
N ARG A 142 2.86 18.61 -6.17
CA ARG A 142 2.28 17.96 -7.38
C ARG A 142 1.06 17.13 -6.99
N PHE A 143 0.04 17.80 -6.48
CA PHE A 143 -1.17 17.15 -5.94
C PHE A 143 -1.99 16.39 -7.00
N GLU A 144 -1.80 16.71 -8.28
CA GLU A 144 -2.43 16.00 -9.41
C GLU A 144 -1.99 14.52 -9.48
N ASN A 145 -0.68 14.25 -9.36
CA ASN A 145 -0.14 12.90 -9.35
C ASN A 145 -0.63 12.08 -8.14
N ILE A 146 -0.76 12.74 -6.98
CA ILE A 146 -1.26 12.11 -5.76
C ILE A 146 -2.73 11.73 -5.92
N GLY A 147 -3.54 12.60 -6.53
CA GLY A 147 -4.94 12.33 -6.85
C GLY A 147 -5.10 11.11 -7.77
N ILE A 148 -4.29 11.03 -8.83
CA ILE A 148 -4.30 9.90 -9.77
C ILE A 148 -3.93 8.59 -9.05
N VAL A 149 -2.86 8.58 -8.24
CA VAL A 149 -2.44 7.37 -7.50
C VAL A 149 -3.52 6.92 -6.51
N LYS A 150 -4.18 7.85 -5.82
CA LYS A 150 -5.30 7.52 -4.90
C LYS A 150 -6.54 7.01 -5.62
N ALA A 151 -6.81 7.48 -6.83
CA ALA A 151 -7.90 6.98 -7.66
C ALA A 151 -7.58 5.58 -8.22
N ILE A 152 -6.37 5.38 -8.74
CA ILE A 152 -5.92 4.14 -9.40
C ILE A 152 -5.78 2.95 -8.43
N ARG A 153 -5.33 3.20 -7.19
CA ARG A 153 -5.02 2.13 -6.23
C ARG A 153 -6.25 1.24 -5.89
N PRO A 154 -7.45 1.80 -5.60
CA PRO A 154 -8.69 1.03 -5.43
C PRO A 154 -9.13 0.23 -6.66
N PHE A 155 -8.88 0.76 -7.86
CA PHE A 155 -9.18 0.04 -9.11
C PHE A 155 -8.33 -1.22 -9.21
N PHE A 156 -7.01 -1.14 -9.01
CA PHE A 156 -6.14 -2.32 -9.02
C PHE A 156 -6.52 -3.34 -7.94
N THR A 157 -6.86 -2.89 -6.72
CA THR A 157 -7.26 -3.80 -5.64
C THR A 157 -8.59 -4.51 -5.90
N SER A 158 -9.45 -3.96 -6.77
CA SER A 158 -10.77 -4.52 -7.08
C SER A 158 -10.76 -5.32 -8.39
N ILE A 159 -10.00 -4.87 -9.39
CA ILE A 159 -9.95 -5.47 -10.74
C ILE A 159 -9.13 -6.75 -10.75
N ILE A 160 -7.98 -6.80 -10.06
CA ILE A 160 -7.10 -7.98 -10.06
C ILE A 160 -7.85 -9.23 -9.57
N PRO A 161 -8.63 -9.20 -8.46
CA PRO A 161 -9.46 -10.32 -8.06
C PRO A 161 -10.53 -10.68 -9.09
N ILE A 162 -11.23 -9.69 -9.66
CA ILE A 162 -12.31 -9.95 -10.63
C ILE A 162 -11.78 -10.65 -11.88
N ILE A 163 -10.66 -10.19 -12.42
CA ILE A 163 -10.02 -10.82 -13.60
C ILE A 163 -9.56 -12.24 -13.25
N TYR A 164 -8.90 -12.42 -12.10
CA TYR A 164 -8.45 -13.75 -11.69
C TYR A 164 -9.63 -14.73 -11.55
N GLY A 165 -10.73 -14.28 -10.93
CA GLY A 165 -11.93 -15.08 -10.75
C GLY A 165 -12.71 -15.39 -12.04
N LEU A 166 -12.53 -14.60 -13.11
CA LEU A 166 -13.12 -14.86 -14.44
C LEU A 166 -12.28 -15.81 -15.30
N PHE A 167 -10.96 -15.86 -15.09
CA PHE A 167 -10.05 -16.70 -15.88
C PHE A 167 -9.75 -18.07 -15.27
N PHE A 168 -9.89 -18.22 -13.94
CA PHE A 168 -9.53 -19.44 -13.20
C PHE A 168 -10.72 -20.19 -12.58
N ASN A 169 -11.95 -19.84 -12.95
CA ASN A 169 -13.20 -20.48 -12.53
C ASN A 169 -14.02 -20.85 -13.77
#